data_AF-A0A8C9PBP2-F1
#
_entry.id   AF-A0A8C9PBP2-F1
#
_cell.length_a   1.000
_cell.length_b   1.000
_cell.length_c   1.000
_cell.angle_alpha   90.00
_cell.angle_beta   90.00
_cell.angle_gamma   90.00
#
_symmetry.space_group_name_H-M   'P 1'
#
loop_
_entity.id
_entity.type
_entity.pdbx_description
1 polymer ?
#
loop_
_entity_poly.entity_id
_entity_poly.type
_entity_poly.pdbx_seq_one_letter_code
_entity_poly.pdbx_strand_id
1 'polypeptide(L)'
;MIIYWDLMSYDKMLSNIYKIQEIADHLCLEVEGKMVSRIEGNIDDSLIGGNVSTEGPEGKGTVSTVFTGVDIVMNHPLQETMLHKRSIQEVHQRLREINQRQT
;
A
#
# COMPACT_ATOMS: atom_id res chain seq x y z
N MET A 1 -1.93 12.27 -14.11
CA MET A 1 -1.53 11.64 -12.83
C MET A 1 -0.02 11.71 -12.72
N ILE A 2 0.49 12.35 -11.68
CA ILE A 2 1.92 12.43 -11.35
C ILE A 2 2.24 11.27 -10.39
N ILE A 3 3.37 10.61 -10.61
CA ILE A 3 3.84 9.49 -9.78
C ILE A 3 5.09 9.96 -9.05
N TYR A 4 5.11 9.77 -7.73
CA TYR A 4 6.28 10.04 -6.89
C TYR A 4 7.07 8.74 -6.73
N TRP A 5 8.33 8.80 -7.13
CA TRP A 5 9.27 7.68 -7.09
C TRP A 5 10.29 7.89 -5.99
N ASP A 6 10.68 6.81 -5.34
CA ASP A 6 11.81 6.85 -4.41
C ASP A 6 13.11 7.09 -5.19
N LEU A 7 13.90 8.09 -4.79
CA LEU A 7 15.11 8.48 -5.50
C LEU A 7 16.21 7.39 -5.47
N MET A 8 16.17 6.50 -4.48
CA MET A 8 17.21 5.50 -4.26
C MET A 8 16.83 4.11 -4.80
N SER A 9 15.62 3.64 -4.51
CA SER A 9 15.14 2.34 -4.97
C SER A 9 14.49 2.39 -6.34
N TYR A 10 14.09 3.59 -6.80
CA TYR A 10 13.29 3.78 -8.01
C TYR A 10 11.94 3.04 -7.98
N ASP A 11 11.45 2.73 -6.78
CA ASP A 11 10.12 2.15 -6.59
C ASP A 11 9.05 3.23 -6.52
N LYS A 12 7.85 2.88 -6.99
CA LYS A 12 6.69 3.76 -6.94
C LYS A 12 6.24 3.88 -5.49
N MET A 13 6.33 5.08 -4.93
CA MET A 13 5.86 5.36 -3.57
C MET A 13 4.36 5.65 -3.57
N LEU A 14 3.94 6.67 -4.33
CA LEU A 14 2.54 7.13 -4.38
C LEU A 14 2.25 7.93 -5.66
N SER A 15 1.05 8.48 -5.76
CA SER A 15 0.65 9.36 -6.88
C SER A 15 -0.20 10.53 -6.41
N ASN A 16 -0.28 11.59 -7.20
CA ASN A 16 -1.05 12.80 -6.89
C ASN A 16 -2.59 12.64 -6.95
N ILE A 17 -3.08 11.39 -6.97
CA ILE A 17 -4.50 11.08 -6.82
C ILE A 17 -4.97 11.30 -5.36
N TYR A 18 -4.03 11.29 -4.40
CA TYR A 18 -4.29 11.63 -3.01
C TYR A 18 -4.07 13.13 -2.78
N LYS A 19 -4.63 13.66 -1.69
CA LYS A 19 -4.38 15.03 -1.28
C LYS A 19 -2.97 15.10 -0.65
N ILE A 20 -2.14 15.98 -1.20
CA ILE A 20 -0.74 16.15 -0.82
C ILE A 20 -0.53 17.60 -0.36
N GLN A 21 0.23 17.78 0.71
CA GLN A 21 0.67 19.07 1.20
C GLN A 21 2.18 19.09 1.39
N GLU A 22 2.84 20.15 0.92
CA GLU A 22 4.25 20.40 1.19
C GLU A 22 4.41 20.94 2.62
N ILE A 23 5.34 20.36 3.37
CA ILE A 23 5.64 20.71 4.76
C ILE A 23 7.16 20.83 4.96
N ALA A 24 7.58 21.40 6.09
CA ALA A 24 8.98 21.60 6.45
C ALA A 24 9.78 22.31 5.34
N ASP A 25 9.32 23.49 4.94
CA ASP A 25 9.97 24.32 3.90
C ASP A 25 10.21 23.57 2.58
N HIS A 26 9.18 22.86 2.11
CA HIS A 26 9.21 22.04 0.88
C HIS A 26 10.12 20.80 0.95
N LEU A 27 10.61 20.43 2.14
CA LEU A 27 11.46 19.24 2.31
C LEU A 27 10.68 17.94 2.31
N CYS A 28 9.42 17.96 2.77
CA CYS A 28 8.60 16.77 2.97
C CYS A 28 7.21 16.93 2.34
N LEU A 29 6.62 15.80 1.94
CA LEU A 29 5.24 15.71 1.46
C LEU A 29 4.40 14.97 2.50
N GLU A 30 3.36 15.62 3.02
CA GLU A 30 2.30 14.99 3.80
C GLU A 30 1.21 14.50 2.85
N VAL A 31 0.74 13.27 3.05
CA VAL A 31 -0.26 12.63 2.18
C VAL A 31 -1.45 12.15 3.01
N GLU A 32 -2.65 12.63 2.67
CA GLU A 32 -3.88 12.28 3.38
C GLU A 32 -4.45 10.96 2.84
N GLY A 33 -4.45 9.93 3.69
CA GLY A 33 -5.05 8.62 3.41
C GLY A 33 -6.42 8.43 4.07
N LYS A 34 -7.21 7.50 3.54
CA LYS A 34 -8.53 7.12 4.06
C LYS A 34 -8.51 5.71 4.63
N MET A 35 -9.19 5.50 5.75
CA MET A 35 -9.46 4.15 6.26
C MET A 35 -10.47 3.44 5.36
N VAL A 36 -10.10 2.27 4.83
CA VAL A 36 -10.94 1.45 3.96
C VAL A 36 -10.95 0.00 4.42
N SER A 37 -12.08 -0.68 4.24
CA SER A 37 -12.21 -2.13 4.46
C SER A 37 -12.40 -2.85 3.12
N ARG A 38 -11.65 -3.93 2.88
CA ARG A 38 -11.77 -4.82 1.72
C ARG A 38 -12.08 -6.23 2.19
N ILE A 39 -12.95 -6.92 1.46
CA ILE A 39 -13.26 -8.33 1.72
C ILE A 39 -12.40 -9.16 0.77
N GLU A 40 -11.56 -10.03 1.32
CA GLU A 40 -10.76 -10.98 0.58
C GLU A 40 -11.42 -12.36 0.64
N GLY A 41 -11.50 -13.04 -0.51
CA GLY A 41 -12.05 -14.40 -0.61
C GLY A 41 -13.55 -14.53 -0.94
N ASN A 42 -14.25 -13.47 -1.34
CA ASN A 42 -15.58 -13.60 -1.97
C ASN A 42 -15.41 -13.88 -3.47
N ILE A 43 -14.99 -15.10 -3.82
CA ILE A 43 -15.26 -15.62 -5.16
C ILE A 43 -16.70 -16.11 -5.07
N ASP A 44 -17.61 -15.46 -5.79
CA ASP A 44 -18.98 -15.96 -5.91
C ASP A 44 -18.89 -17.39 -6.44
N ASP A 45 -19.44 -18.36 -5.71
CA ASP A 45 -19.45 -19.77 -6.12
C ASP A 45 -20.10 -19.93 -7.52
N SER A 46 -20.90 -18.95 -7.95
CA SER A 46 -21.45 -18.85 -9.31
C SER A 46 -20.42 -18.60 -10.42
N LEU A 47 -19.23 -18.05 -10.10
CA LEU A 47 -18.13 -17.78 -11.03
C LEU A 47 -17.21 -19.00 -11.22
N ILE A 48 -17.25 -19.97 -10.29
CA ILE A 48 -16.63 -21.28 -10.48
C ILE A 48 -17.65 -22.10 -11.26
N GLY A 49 -17.46 -22.23 -12.57
CA GLY A 49 -18.35 -22.94 -13.50
C GLY A 49 -18.49 -24.44 -13.18
N GLY A 50 -19.12 -24.77 -12.06
CA GLY A 50 -19.52 -26.10 -11.65
C GLY A 50 -20.85 -26.45 -12.32
N ASN A 51 -20.82 -27.53 -13.09
CA ASN A 51 -21.99 -28.07 -13.78
C ASN A 51 -23.15 -28.30 -12.78
N VAL A 52 -24.37 -27.86 -13.11
CA VAL A 52 -25.59 -27.81 -12.26
C VAL A 52 -26.16 -29.21 -11.90
N SER A 53 -25.37 -30.28 -11.96
CA SER A 53 -25.91 -31.67 -11.92
C SER A 53 -25.46 -32.52 -10.73
N THR A 54 -24.90 -31.95 -9.66
CA THR A 54 -24.54 -32.74 -8.47
C THR A 54 -25.16 -32.12 -7.21
N GLU A 55 -26.22 -32.75 -6.70
CA GLU A 55 -26.77 -32.53 -5.37
C GLU A 55 -25.76 -33.03 -4.31
N GLY A 56 -24.79 -32.18 -3.98
CA GLY A 56 -23.83 -32.36 -2.88
C GLY A 56 -24.10 -31.35 -1.75
N PRO A 57 -23.67 -31.64 -0.51
CA PRO A 57 -24.10 -30.89 0.67
C PRO A 57 -23.75 -29.41 0.54
N GLU A 58 -24.71 -28.55 0.92
CA GLU A 58 -24.62 -27.09 0.84
C GLU A 58 -23.23 -26.59 1.25
N GLY A 59 -22.57 -25.95 0.29
CA GLY A 59 -21.21 -25.46 0.41
C GLY A 59 -21.08 -24.62 1.67
N LYS A 60 -20.19 -25.06 2.56
CA LYS A 60 -19.84 -24.35 3.77
C LYS A 60 -19.25 -23.00 3.35
N GLY A 61 -20.06 -21.94 3.40
CA GLY A 61 -19.69 -20.61 2.95
C GLY A 61 -18.30 -20.24 3.43
N THR A 62 -17.39 -20.02 2.48
CA THR A 62 -16.00 -19.67 2.75
C THR A 62 -15.98 -18.44 3.67
N VAL A 63 -15.23 -18.51 4.77
CA VAL A 63 -15.11 -17.39 5.71
C VAL A 63 -14.39 -16.25 4.98
N SER A 64 -15.14 -15.26 4.53
CA SER A 64 -14.59 -14.06 3.93
C SER A 64 -13.81 -13.28 4.99
N THR A 65 -12.54 -12.97 4.73
CA THR A 65 -11.73 -12.19 5.67
C THR A 65 -11.83 -10.71 5.32
N VAL A 66 -12.20 -9.88 6.29
CA VAL A 66 -12.26 -8.42 6.10
C VAL A 66 -10.94 -7.81 6.54
N PHE A 67 -10.24 -7.15 5.62
CA PHE A 67 -9.03 -6.39 5.91
C PHE A 67 -9.36 -4.90 5.97
N THR A 68 -8.98 -4.22 7.05
CA THR A 68 -9.12 -2.77 7.18
C THR A 68 -7.74 -2.11 7.24
N GLY A 69 -7.54 -1.05 6.47
CA GLY A 69 -6.26 -0.33 6.42
C GLY A 69 -6.37 1.03 5.74
N VAL A 70 -5.27 1.77 5.75
CA VAL A 70 -5.17 3.05 5.03
C VAL A 70 -5.04 2.76 3.53
N ASP A 71 -5.89 3.36 2.71
CA ASP A 71 -5.96 3.13 1.27
C ASP A 71 -4.61 3.29 0.55
N ILE A 72 -3.82 4.30 0.91
CA ILE A 72 -2.46 4.52 0.35
C ILE A 72 -1.57 3.31 0.64
N VAL A 73 -1.58 2.81 1.88
CA VAL A 73 -0.78 1.64 2.28
C VAL A 73 -1.29 0.38 1.59
N MET A 74 -2.60 0.26 1.44
CA MET A 74 -3.24 -0.90 0.80
C MET A 74 -3.10 -0.95 -0.72
N ASN A 75 -2.83 0.19 -1.37
CA ASN A 75 -2.76 0.33 -2.83
C ASN A 75 -1.33 0.39 -3.37
N HIS A 76 -0.36 0.67 -2.52
CA HIS A 76 1.04 0.83 -2.87
C HIS A 76 1.88 -0.20 -2.09
N PRO A 77 3.08 -0.57 -2.57
CA PRO A 77 3.94 -1.54 -1.89
C PRO A 77 4.62 -0.92 -0.64
N LEU A 78 3.84 -0.27 0.22
CA LEU A 78 4.30 0.33 1.45
C LEU A 78 4.29 -0.73 2.56
N GLN A 79 5.41 -0.85 3.25
CA GLN A 79 5.55 -1.76 4.38
C GLN A 79 5.92 -0.96 5.64
N GLU A 80 5.13 -1.13 6.69
CA GLU A 80 5.48 -0.59 8.00
C GLU A 80 6.77 -1.25 8.49
N THR A 81 7.72 -0.42 8.94
CA THR A 81 9.02 -0.88 9.43
C THR A 81 9.30 -0.31 10.81
N MET A 82 9.84 -1.16 11.70
CA MET A 82 10.21 -0.72 13.04
C MET A 82 11.55 0.00 13.02
N LEU A 83 11.58 1.23 13.54
CA LEU A 83 12.80 2.01 13.67
C LEU A 83 13.64 1.47 14.82
N HIS A 84 14.78 0.85 14.48
CA HIS A 84 15.83 0.48 15.42
C HIS A 84 17.10 1.28 15.12
N LYS A 85 18.13 1.18 15.97
CA LYS A 85 19.36 1.99 15.85
C LYS A 85 19.98 1.95 14.45
N ARG A 86 19.91 0.80 13.77
CA ARG A 86 20.38 0.62 12.39
C ARG A 86 19.51 1.38 11.37
N SER A 87 18.19 1.33 11.49
CA SER A 87 17.27 2.10 10.63
C SER A 87 17.51 3.62 10.70
N ILE A 88 17.87 4.14 11.88
CA ILE A 88 18.22 5.56 12.03
C ILE A 88 19.50 5.89 11.24
N GLN A 89 20.49 5.00 11.24
CA GLN A 89 21.71 5.17 10.44
C GLN A 89 21.41 5.12 8.94
N GLU A 90 20.49 4.25 8.52
CA GLU A 90 20.02 4.18 7.14
C GLU A 90 19.36 5.50 6.73
N VAL A 91 18.45 6.05 7.53
CA VAL A 91 17.85 7.38 7.27
C VAL A 91 18.91 8.47 7.08
N HIS A 92 19.91 8.54 7.96
CA HIS A 92 21.01 9.50 7.81
C HIS A 92 21.81 9.30 6.50
N GLN A 93 22.00 8.05 6.07
CA GLN A 93 22.66 7.75 4.80
C GLN A 93 21.82 8.21 3.60
N ARG A 94 20.51 7.94 3.62
CA ARG A 94 19.60 8.38 2.54
C ARG A 94 19.57 9.90 2.40
N LEU A 95 19.53 10.63 3.52
CA LEU A 95 19.59 12.10 3.50
C LEU A 95 20.89 12.63 2.88
N ARG A 96 22.04 12.01 3.18
CA ARG A 96 23.32 12.38 2.54
C ARG A 96 23.28 12.19 1.03
N GLU A 97 22.73 11.08 0.57
CA GLU A 97 22.66 10.76 -0.86
C GLU A 97 21.70 11.68 -1.62
N ILE A 98 20.56 12.02 -1.03
CA ILE A 98 19.63 13.00 -1.60
C ILE A 98 20.33 14.34 -1.82
N ASN A 99 21.04 14.83 -0.80
CA ASN A 99 21.77 16.10 -0.89
C ASN A 99 22.86 16.09 -1.97
N GLN A 100 23.58 14.98 -2.14
CA GLN A 100 24.62 14.85 -3.17
C GLN A 100 24.07 14.86 -4.60
N ARG A 101 22.84 14.39 -4.81
CA ARG A 101 22.20 14.31 -6.14
C ARG A 101 21.45 15.60 -6.53
N GLN A 102 21.27 16.52 -5.58
CA GLN A 102 20.57 17.81 -5.79
C GLN A 102 21.53 18.99 -6.03
N THR A 103 22.84 18.81 -5.84
CA THR A 103 23.92 19.69 -6.30
C THR A 103 24.39 19.35 -7.70
#